data_AF-A0A938S958-F1
#
_entry.id   AF-A0A938S958-F1
#
_cell.length_a   1.000
_cell.length_b   1.000
_cell.length_c   1.000
_cell.angle_alpha   90.00
_cell.angle_beta   90.00
_cell.angle_gamma   90.00
#
_symmetry.space_group_name_H-M   'P 1'
#
loop_
_entity.id
_entity.type
_entity.pdbx_description
1 polymer ?
#
loop_
_entity_poly.entity_id
_entity_poly.type
_entity_poly.pdbx_seq_one_letter_code
_entity_poly.pdbx_strand_id
1 'polypeptide(L)'
;MKRWFPVLVLLTCASQSAAEDLLRFDFSKVAASFPIEDRSKVAVAGAGLTVAIERPFARPQDRYVEALLQIAPDGVPLHDVRVRAQLFNVADGKAVSTLTVAPTAERARVLADMRAARQPAMGLRVELLQSSKVLAVAQALLRAQECDRPLQPAEKVRIGLDGPEGAGALSQWPVTFGVPFPAGALWDIGRLRLVDGKGRELPAQTEAVAHWAREGAIQWVRFDALVSPPDGCFVAMAESARPSPEPAEKVRVVERGDSVTIHVAEAEYALGKGSSPIRQVSMDGRLVATAAGARGLYVISHDGKLAAASAEGETLLTESRGPIAACVRFEGPYRTADGGEQARHITRVEFFAGRPAAFITHTLILTNDTNKVWFTDVGWELSVHPGDGAKALFGVSRTDWAKSFQHPLQTGRAAFMLQDDYTQFSGGRKRFIVAEDSPSRTLLEGDECGDWAAVQGKSAGLMVSCRDAARQHPKEFEASAAKLNLKLFSGRAGEHLDFRPPALAKRWNKGGKIPPALQEQILKQPSNAVGWAKTHQFLFRPVPSSATADEMARLSRLHSTPVLALADPEWIHRS
;
A
#
# COMPACT_ATOMS: atom_id res chain seq x y z
N MET A 1 -19.85 11.80 -9.85
CA MET A 1 -18.72 12.62 -9.34
C MET A 1 -17.49 12.36 -10.20
N LYS A 2 -16.79 13.44 -10.59
CA LYS A 2 -15.71 13.45 -11.59
C LYS A 2 -14.49 12.65 -11.08
N ARG A 3 -14.03 11.68 -11.87
CA ARG A 3 -12.83 10.86 -11.64
C ARG A 3 -11.56 11.72 -11.76
N TRP A 4 -10.73 11.75 -10.73
CA TRP A 4 -9.39 12.34 -10.73
C TRP A 4 -8.42 11.35 -10.07
N PHE A 5 -7.68 10.59 -10.85
CA PHE A 5 -6.39 9.98 -10.49
C PHE A 5 -5.63 9.70 -11.78
N PRO A 6 -4.37 10.16 -11.95
CA PRO A 6 -3.56 9.73 -13.07
C PRO A 6 -3.02 8.33 -12.75
N VAL A 7 -3.32 7.38 -13.64
CA VAL A 7 -2.65 6.07 -13.70
C VAL A 7 -1.22 6.34 -14.12
N LEU A 8 -0.25 6.08 -13.23
CA LEU A 8 1.16 6.06 -13.59
C LEU A 8 1.43 4.73 -14.31
N VAL A 9 1.35 4.75 -15.64
CA VAL A 9 1.75 3.61 -16.47
C VAL A 9 3.26 3.52 -16.45
N LEU A 10 3.80 2.48 -15.81
CA LEU A 10 5.19 2.05 -15.95
C LEU A 10 5.39 1.52 -17.38
N LEU A 11 5.89 2.38 -18.27
CA LEU A 11 6.39 1.98 -19.58
C LEU A 11 7.82 1.45 -19.41
N THR A 12 7.99 0.14 -19.58
CA THR A 12 9.28 -0.51 -19.73
C THR A 12 9.97 -0.03 -21.02
N CYS A 13 11.20 0.46 -20.87
CA CYS A 13 12.09 0.94 -21.92
C CYS A 13 12.19 0.02 -23.14
N ALA A 14 11.94 0.59 -24.32
CA ALA A 14 12.57 0.15 -25.56
C ALA A 14 13.73 1.10 -25.85
N SER A 15 14.93 0.53 -26.00
CA SER A 15 16.16 1.22 -26.38
C SER A 15 16.01 1.90 -27.75
N GLN A 16 15.95 3.24 -27.76
CA GLN A 16 16.29 4.07 -28.92
C GLN A 16 17.38 5.05 -28.48
N SER A 17 18.48 5.06 -29.22
CA SER A 17 19.57 6.03 -29.05
C SER A 17 19.06 7.43 -29.40
N ALA A 18 18.92 8.32 -28.42
CA ALA A 18 18.51 9.70 -28.64
C ALA A 18 19.42 10.63 -27.85
N ALA A 19 20.01 11.62 -28.51
CA ALA A 19 20.50 12.81 -27.83
C ALA A 19 19.32 13.41 -27.04
N GLU A 20 19.46 13.50 -25.72
CA GLU A 20 18.36 13.78 -24.78
C GLU A 20 17.67 15.13 -25.08
N ASP A 21 16.34 15.15 -25.08
CA ASP A 21 15.53 16.38 -25.09
C ASP A 21 15.71 17.14 -23.76
N LEU A 22 16.78 17.94 -23.66
CA LEU A 22 17.09 18.74 -22.48
C LEU A 22 16.13 19.93 -22.24
N LEU A 23 15.21 20.19 -23.18
CA LEU A 23 14.29 21.31 -23.16
C LEU A 23 12.86 20.82 -23.32
N ARG A 24 11.93 21.34 -22.52
CA ARG A 24 10.49 21.09 -22.66
C ARG A 24 9.71 22.40 -22.59
N PHE A 25 8.78 22.59 -23.52
CA PHE A 25 7.75 23.62 -23.41
C PHE A 25 6.48 23.08 -22.73
N ASP A 26 5.87 23.87 -21.85
CA ASP A 26 4.58 23.58 -21.23
C ASP A 26 3.67 24.80 -21.36
N PHE A 27 2.60 24.65 -22.16
CA PHE A 27 1.55 25.66 -22.38
C PHE A 27 0.25 25.31 -21.64
N SER A 28 0.30 24.42 -20.64
CA SER A 28 -0.88 24.00 -19.90
C SER A 28 -1.45 25.14 -19.04
N LYS A 29 -2.67 24.95 -18.52
CA LYS A 29 -3.29 25.88 -17.55
C LYS A 29 -2.42 26.10 -16.30
N VAL A 30 -1.57 25.14 -15.94
CA VAL A 30 -0.62 25.28 -14.83
C VAL A 30 0.41 26.36 -15.14
N ALA A 31 0.92 26.44 -16.37
CA ALA A 31 1.84 27.49 -16.79
C ALA A 31 1.19 28.89 -16.71
N ALA A 32 -0.12 28.99 -16.97
CA ALA A 32 -0.87 30.24 -16.86
C ALA A 32 -1.11 30.70 -15.41
N SER A 33 -1.07 29.79 -14.42
CA SER A 33 -1.36 30.12 -13.02
C SER A 33 -0.20 30.72 -12.23
N PHE A 34 1.05 30.66 -12.73
CA PHE A 34 2.20 31.24 -12.03
C PHE A 34 2.30 32.74 -12.32
N PRO A 35 2.39 33.63 -11.32
CA PRO A 35 2.58 35.06 -11.56
C PRO A 35 3.98 35.31 -12.13
N ILE A 36 4.07 36.02 -13.25
CA ILE A 36 5.36 36.44 -13.85
C ILE A 36 5.85 37.78 -13.27
N GLU A 37 4.91 38.59 -12.78
CA GLU A 37 5.16 39.95 -12.31
C GLU A 37 6.02 39.99 -11.05
N ASP A 38 5.85 38.99 -10.17
CA ASP A 38 6.54 38.87 -8.88
C ASP A 38 7.92 38.17 -8.99
N ARG A 39 8.42 37.95 -10.20
CA ARG A 39 9.62 37.15 -10.46
C ARG A 39 10.76 37.98 -11.03
N SER A 40 11.99 37.54 -10.78
CA SER A 40 13.19 38.12 -11.36
C SER A 40 13.14 38.03 -12.89
N LYS A 41 12.94 39.19 -13.53
CA LYS A 41 12.87 39.29 -15.00
C LYS A 41 14.27 39.18 -15.59
N VAL A 42 14.39 38.40 -16.64
CA VAL A 42 15.60 38.32 -17.46
C VAL A 42 15.57 39.49 -18.43
N ALA A 43 16.72 40.12 -18.68
CA ALA A 43 16.83 41.16 -19.69
C ALA A 43 16.45 40.60 -21.07
N VAL A 44 15.53 41.28 -21.76
CA VAL A 44 15.08 40.92 -23.11
C VAL A 44 15.47 42.04 -24.07
N ALA A 45 16.14 41.70 -25.16
CA ALA A 45 16.37 42.60 -26.28
C ALA A 45 15.27 42.39 -27.33
N GLY A 46 14.51 43.42 -27.65
CA GLY A 46 13.34 43.37 -28.54
C GLY A 46 12.01 43.52 -27.78
N ALA A 47 10.89 43.24 -28.45
CA ALA A 47 9.54 43.42 -27.92
C ALA A 47 8.67 42.16 -28.09
N GLY A 48 7.59 42.09 -27.30
CA GLY A 48 6.61 41.01 -27.34
C GLY A 48 7.01 39.69 -26.68
N LEU A 49 8.11 39.67 -25.93
CA LEU A 49 8.53 38.56 -25.08
C LEU A 49 8.91 39.06 -23.69
N THR A 50 8.35 38.47 -22.65
CA THR A 50 8.88 38.58 -21.28
C THR A 50 9.35 37.21 -20.83
N VAL A 51 10.55 37.16 -20.27
CA VAL A 51 11.11 35.95 -19.65
C VAL A 51 11.42 36.24 -18.19
N ALA A 52 10.91 35.41 -17.29
CA ALA A 52 11.25 35.48 -15.88
C ALA A 52 11.73 34.13 -15.36
N ILE A 53 12.76 34.16 -14.53
CA ILE A 53 13.34 32.97 -13.91
C ILE A 53 13.40 33.24 -12.42
N GLU A 54 12.57 32.54 -11.65
CA GLU A 54 12.56 32.68 -10.19
C GLU A 54 13.90 32.30 -9.59
N ARG A 55 14.48 31.19 -10.05
CA ARG A 55 15.72 30.62 -9.55
C ARG A 55 16.58 30.19 -10.74
N PRO A 56 17.65 30.93 -11.09
CA PRO A 56 18.52 30.59 -12.22
C PRO A 56 19.48 29.42 -11.91
N PHE A 57 19.09 28.54 -10.98
CA PHE A 57 19.84 27.36 -10.63
C PHE A 57 18.92 26.22 -10.18
N ALA A 58 19.28 24.99 -10.53
CA ALA A 58 18.65 23.80 -9.99
C ALA A 58 19.32 23.47 -8.64
N ARG A 59 18.54 23.37 -7.56
CA ARG A 59 19.03 22.80 -6.28
C ARG A 59 19.35 21.31 -6.47
N PRO A 60 20.12 20.66 -5.57
CA PRO A 60 20.52 19.25 -5.73
C PRO A 60 19.39 18.30 -6.12
N GLN A 61 18.19 18.50 -5.57
CA GLN A 61 17.00 17.71 -5.85
C GLN A 61 16.23 18.07 -7.12
N ASP A 62 16.41 19.28 -7.65
CA ASP A 62 15.65 19.77 -8.79
C ASP A 62 16.26 19.24 -10.08
N ARG A 63 15.41 18.76 -10.98
CA ARG A 63 15.82 18.35 -12.32
C ARG A 63 15.90 19.54 -13.27
N TYR A 64 14.92 20.42 -13.18
CA TYR A 64 14.72 21.51 -14.12
C TYR A 64 15.01 22.88 -13.49
N VAL A 65 15.53 23.79 -14.31
CA VAL A 65 15.34 25.22 -14.10
C VAL A 65 14.17 25.67 -14.96
N GLU A 66 13.27 26.46 -14.38
CA GLU A 66 12.06 26.91 -15.05
C GLU A 66 12.16 28.38 -15.47
N ALA A 67 11.90 28.65 -16.75
CA ALA A 67 11.70 29.99 -17.26
C ALA A 67 10.22 30.19 -17.63
N LEU A 68 9.58 31.19 -17.02
CA LEU A 68 8.22 31.61 -17.34
C LEU A 68 8.25 32.56 -18.52
N LEU A 69 7.36 32.35 -19.48
CA LEU A 69 7.21 33.18 -20.67
C LEU A 69 5.85 33.87 -20.68
N GLN A 70 5.87 35.17 -20.99
CA GLN A 70 4.73 35.89 -21.55
C GLN A 70 5.06 36.22 -23.01
N ILE A 71 4.21 35.78 -23.92
CA ILE A 71 4.35 35.94 -25.37
C ILE A 71 3.21 36.86 -25.81
N ALA A 72 3.56 38.09 -26.14
CA ALA A 72 2.62 39.13 -26.55
C ALA A 72 3.18 39.90 -27.75
N PRO A 73 3.33 39.24 -28.92
CA PRO A 73 3.94 39.86 -30.09
C PRO A 73 3.15 41.08 -30.58
N ASP A 74 3.83 42.22 -30.73
CA ASP A 74 3.21 43.49 -31.09
C ASP A 74 2.64 43.44 -32.51
N GLY A 75 1.30 43.39 -32.62
CA GLY A 75 0.59 43.43 -33.90
C GLY A 75 0.75 42.18 -34.77
N VAL A 76 1.26 41.07 -34.22
CA VAL A 76 1.40 39.78 -34.95
C VAL A 76 0.56 38.70 -34.27
N PRO A 77 -0.27 37.93 -35.01
CA PRO A 77 -1.02 36.83 -34.42
C PRO A 77 -0.12 35.76 -33.79
N LEU A 78 -0.55 35.17 -32.67
CA LEU A 78 0.22 34.14 -31.95
C LEU A 78 0.56 32.91 -32.82
N HIS A 79 -0.28 32.57 -33.80
CA HIS A 79 -0.05 31.44 -34.71
C HIS A 79 1.04 31.69 -35.75
N ASP A 80 1.39 32.97 -36.00
CA ASP A 80 2.41 33.39 -36.98
C ASP A 80 3.81 33.50 -36.36
N VAL A 81 3.92 33.37 -35.04
CA VAL A 81 5.20 33.38 -34.33
C VAL A 81 5.65 31.97 -33.94
N ARG A 82 6.94 31.82 -33.67
CA ARG A 82 7.54 30.64 -33.05
C ARG A 82 8.36 31.05 -31.85
N VAL A 83 8.43 30.20 -30.84
CA VAL A 83 9.36 30.38 -29.71
C VAL A 83 10.43 29.31 -29.81
N ARG A 84 11.69 29.74 -29.78
CA ARG A 84 12.86 28.87 -29.78
C ARG A 84 13.58 28.98 -28.46
N ALA A 85 13.72 27.86 -27.74
CA ALA A 85 14.59 27.74 -26.59
C ALA A 85 15.87 26.99 -27.00
N GLN A 86 17.01 27.45 -26.51
CA GLN A 86 18.31 26.84 -26.76
C GLN A 86 19.14 26.80 -25.49
N LEU A 87 19.62 25.60 -25.13
CA LEU A 87 20.68 25.44 -24.15
C LEU A 87 22.00 25.42 -24.89
N PHE A 88 22.97 26.20 -24.42
CA PHE A 88 24.28 26.29 -25.02
C PHE A 88 25.39 26.28 -23.97
N ASN A 89 26.57 25.77 -24.35
CA ASN A 89 27.74 25.79 -23.49
C ASN A 89 28.25 27.24 -23.41
N VAL A 90 28.43 27.74 -22.19
CA VAL A 90 28.86 29.13 -21.94
C VAL A 90 30.29 29.38 -22.40
N ALA A 91 31.14 28.36 -22.43
CA ALA A 91 32.56 28.49 -22.78
C ALA A 91 32.80 28.69 -24.29
N ASP A 92 32.05 27.99 -25.14
CA ASP A 92 32.24 28.02 -26.60
C ASP A 92 31.02 28.50 -27.40
N GLY A 93 29.91 28.78 -26.71
CA GLY A 93 28.67 29.25 -27.32
C GLY A 93 27.91 28.18 -28.12
N LYS A 94 28.38 26.92 -28.16
CA LYS A 94 27.75 25.87 -28.97
C LYS A 94 26.44 25.43 -28.35
N ALA A 95 25.42 25.32 -29.19
CA ALA A 95 24.13 24.76 -28.81
C ALA A 95 24.28 23.28 -28.45
N VAL A 96 23.78 22.91 -27.26
CA VAL A 96 23.70 21.54 -26.77
C VAL A 96 22.30 20.98 -27.02
N SER A 97 21.26 21.80 -26.86
CA SER A 97 19.89 21.44 -27.20
C SER A 97 19.16 22.66 -27.75
N THR A 98 18.28 22.46 -28.73
CA THR A 98 17.45 23.52 -29.33
C THR A 98 16.07 22.97 -29.61
N LEU A 99 15.04 23.64 -29.11
CA LEU A 99 13.66 23.28 -29.32
C LEU A 99 12.87 24.50 -29.81
N THR A 100 12.17 24.35 -30.92
CA THR A 100 11.32 25.41 -31.50
C THR A 100 9.89 24.93 -31.58
N VAL A 101 8.95 25.74 -31.07
CA VAL A 101 7.52 25.39 -31.01
C VAL A 101 6.64 26.54 -31.49
N ALA A 102 5.46 26.20 -32.03
CA ALA A 102 4.38 27.14 -32.21
C ALA A 102 3.65 27.32 -30.86
N PRO A 103 3.56 28.55 -30.32
CA PRO A 103 2.91 28.75 -29.03
C PRO A 103 1.40 28.51 -29.15
N THR A 104 0.86 27.68 -28.26
CA THR A 104 -0.59 27.41 -28.18
C THR A 104 -1.30 28.30 -27.18
N ALA A 105 -0.54 29.09 -26.41
CA ALA A 105 -1.02 30.07 -25.45
C ALA A 105 0.02 31.19 -25.28
N GLU A 106 -0.41 32.36 -24.83
CA GLU A 106 0.47 33.51 -24.52
C GLU A 106 1.34 33.27 -23.28
N ARG A 107 0.95 32.29 -22.44
CA ARG A 107 1.68 31.86 -21.26
C ARG A 107 2.35 30.53 -21.51
N ALA A 108 3.62 30.41 -21.14
CA ALA A 108 4.34 29.15 -21.23
C ALA A 108 5.41 29.00 -20.14
N ARG A 109 5.87 27.76 -19.96
CA ARG A 109 7.09 27.42 -19.23
C ARG A 109 8.09 26.78 -20.18
N VAL A 110 9.36 27.14 -20.03
CA VAL A 110 10.49 26.38 -20.57
C VAL A 110 11.17 25.69 -19.40
N LEU A 111 11.23 24.37 -19.45
CA LEU A 111 11.94 23.54 -18.48
C LEU A 111 13.27 23.13 -19.09
N ALA A 112 14.38 23.55 -18.49
CA ALA A 112 15.73 23.17 -18.88
C ALA A 112 16.25 22.08 -17.93
N ASP A 113 16.50 20.87 -18.44
CA ASP A 113 17.05 19.76 -17.66
C ASP A 113 18.53 19.98 -17.38
N MET A 114 18.82 20.46 -16.17
CA MET A 114 20.17 20.75 -15.75
C MET A 114 20.91 19.50 -15.25
N ARG A 115 20.22 18.37 -15.08
CA ARG A 115 20.81 17.11 -14.60
C ARG A 115 21.28 16.23 -15.76
N ALA A 116 20.46 16.13 -16.80
CA ALA A 116 20.81 15.44 -18.04
C ALA A 116 21.90 16.19 -18.83
N ALA A 117 21.97 17.53 -18.72
CA ALA A 117 22.99 18.34 -19.38
C ALA A 117 24.43 18.02 -18.93
N ARG A 118 24.63 17.44 -17.73
CA ARG A 118 25.93 17.05 -17.16
C ARG A 118 26.99 18.17 -17.20
N GLN A 119 26.54 19.42 -17.03
CA GLN A 119 27.38 20.61 -16.98
C GLN A 119 26.97 21.46 -15.76
N PRO A 120 27.92 22.01 -14.99
CA PRO A 120 27.61 22.79 -13.79
C PRO A 120 26.94 24.13 -14.13
N ALA A 121 27.16 24.65 -15.34
CA ALA A 121 26.52 25.86 -15.83
C ALA A 121 26.26 25.79 -17.33
N MET A 122 25.13 26.34 -17.77
CA MET A 122 24.69 26.39 -19.16
C MET A 122 24.03 27.74 -19.42
N GLY A 123 24.12 28.23 -20.65
CA GLY A 123 23.32 29.36 -21.10
C GLY A 123 21.96 28.89 -21.59
N LEU A 124 20.88 29.58 -21.21
CA LEU A 124 19.57 29.46 -21.82
C LEU A 124 19.31 30.69 -22.67
N ARG A 125 19.00 30.48 -23.95
CA ARG A 125 18.52 31.51 -24.88
C ARG A 125 17.08 31.21 -25.24
N VAL A 126 16.21 32.21 -25.14
CA VAL A 126 14.81 32.14 -25.60
C VAL A 126 14.58 33.22 -26.63
N GLU A 127 14.12 32.84 -27.81
CA GLU A 127 13.88 33.73 -28.94
C GLU A 127 12.42 33.66 -29.38
N LEU A 128 11.83 34.82 -29.64
CA LEU A 128 10.57 34.96 -30.35
C LEU A 128 10.86 35.25 -31.82
N LEU A 129 10.29 34.44 -32.70
CA LEU A 129 10.58 34.44 -34.14
C LEU A 129 9.30 34.71 -34.91
N GLN A 130 9.40 35.49 -35.99
CA GLN A 130 8.39 35.55 -37.06
C GLN A 130 9.07 35.14 -38.36
N SER A 131 8.65 34.02 -38.93
CA SER A 131 9.40 33.35 -40.01
C SER A 131 10.86 33.09 -39.59
N SER A 132 11.84 33.80 -40.18
CA SER A 132 13.26 33.71 -39.85
C SER A 132 13.80 34.90 -39.04
N LYS A 133 12.97 35.94 -38.81
CA LYS A 133 13.38 37.15 -38.10
C LYS A 133 13.22 36.95 -36.59
N VAL A 134 14.28 37.22 -35.83
CA VAL A 134 14.21 37.30 -34.36
C VAL A 134 13.56 38.63 -33.97
N LEU A 135 12.40 38.56 -33.33
CA LEU A 135 11.66 39.72 -32.81
C LEU A 135 12.14 40.11 -31.41
N ALA A 136 12.43 39.12 -30.58
CA ALA A 136 12.98 39.32 -29.25
C ALA A 136 13.87 38.16 -28.82
N VAL A 137 14.86 38.44 -27.98
CA VAL A 137 15.78 37.45 -27.40
C VAL A 137 16.03 37.74 -25.93
N ALA A 138 15.94 36.69 -25.11
CA ALA A 138 16.34 36.68 -23.71
C ALA A 138 17.47 35.68 -23.51
N GLN A 139 18.43 36.01 -22.65
CA GLN A 139 19.50 35.08 -22.28
C GLN A 139 19.72 35.08 -20.77
N ALA A 140 19.90 33.89 -20.20
CA ALA A 140 20.19 33.72 -18.79
C ALA A 140 21.26 32.63 -18.58
N LEU A 141 22.12 32.84 -17.58
CA LEU A 141 23.00 31.80 -17.08
C LEU A 141 22.22 30.90 -16.13
N LEU A 142 22.20 29.60 -16.40
CA LEU A 142 21.63 28.57 -15.54
C LEU A 142 22.75 27.80 -14.85
N ARG A 143 22.54 27.40 -13.60
CA ARG A 143 23.48 26.55 -12.84
C ARG A 143 22.83 25.28 -12.33
N ALA A 144 23.62 24.24 -12.12
CA ALA A 144 23.22 23.05 -11.38
C ALA A 144 24.03 22.98 -10.10
N GLN A 145 23.38 23.07 -8.93
CA GLN A 145 24.07 22.82 -7.66
C GLN A 145 24.39 21.33 -7.53
N GLU A 146 25.60 21.03 -7.07
CA GLU A 146 26.02 19.66 -6.76
C GLU A 146 25.36 19.16 -5.48
N CYS A 147 25.23 17.84 -5.35
CA CYS A 147 24.76 17.24 -4.10
C CYS A 147 25.80 17.45 -3.00
N ASP A 148 25.38 18.04 -1.88
CA ASP A 148 26.27 18.28 -0.73
C ASP A 148 26.79 16.97 -0.11
N ARG A 149 26.00 15.89 -0.23
CA ARG A 149 26.35 14.57 0.30
C ARG A 149 26.02 13.46 -0.71
N PRO A 150 26.86 13.30 -1.75
CA PRO A 150 26.66 12.22 -2.71
C PRO A 150 26.94 10.88 -2.04
N LEU A 151 26.15 9.87 -2.40
CA LEU A 151 26.34 8.48 -1.96
C LEU A 151 27.69 7.97 -2.43
N GLN A 152 28.56 7.61 -1.48
CA GLN A 152 29.86 7.04 -1.83
C GLN A 152 29.70 5.57 -2.24
N PRO A 153 30.46 5.06 -3.23
CA PRO A 153 30.35 3.65 -3.66
C PRO A 153 30.54 2.63 -2.53
N ALA A 154 31.34 2.97 -1.51
CA ALA A 154 31.59 2.11 -0.35
C ALA A 154 30.58 2.31 0.80
N GLU A 155 29.72 3.34 0.74
CA GLU A 155 28.74 3.64 1.78
C GLU A 155 27.64 2.59 1.77
N LYS A 156 27.38 1.99 2.94
CA LYS A 156 26.34 0.99 3.15
C LYS A 156 25.37 1.49 4.20
N VAL A 157 24.09 1.51 3.85
CA VAL A 157 23.01 1.81 4.79
C VAL A 157 22.67 0.54 5.52
N ARG A 158 22.93 0.47 6.83
CA ARG A 158 22.52 -0.67 7.64
C ARG A 158 21.01 -0.73 7.75
N ILE A 159 20.45 -1.93 7.58
CA ILE A 159 19.05 -2.22 7.86
C ILE A 159 19.02 -3.09 9.12
N GLY A 160 18.51 -2.52 10.21
CA GLY A 160 18.25 -3.25 11.45
C GLY A 160 17.12 -4.25 11.23
N LEU A 161 17.38 -5.52 11.55
CA LEU A 161 16.39 -6.59 11.50
C LEU A 161 16.06 -7.01 12.92
N ASP A 162 14.79 -6.86 13.31
CA ASP A 162 14.28 -7.27 14.61
C ASP A 162 13.14 -8.28 14.40
N GLY A 163 13.21 -9.42 15.07
CA GLY A 163 12.26 -10.52 14.91
C GLY A 163 11.67 -10.91 16.26
N PRO A 164 10.43 -11.44 16.29
CA PRO A 164 9.81 -11.85 17.55
C PRO A 164 10.65 -12.92 18.27
N GLU A 165 10.90 -12.69 19.56
CA GLU A 165 11.51 -13.69 20.45
C GLU A 165 10.74 -15.02 20.39
N GLY A 166 11.49 -16.13 20.44
CA GLY A 166 10.96 -17.49 20.45
C GLY A 166 10.45 -18.00 19.10
N ALA A 167 10.45 -17.21 18.02
CA ALA A 167 10.00 -17.66 16.70
C ALA A 167 11.04 -18.52 15.95
N GLY A 168 12.20 -18.82 16.56
CA GLY A 168 13.27 -19.61 15.95
C GLY A 168 13.98 -18.91 14.80
N ALA A 169 14.91 -19.61 14.14
CA ALA A 169 15.67 -19.06 13.03
C ALA A 169 14.78 -18.72 11.82
N LEU A 170 15.03 -17.57 11.21
CA LEU A 170 14.35 -17.10 10.02
C LEU A 170 15.33 -17.11 8.85
N SER A 171 14.88 -17.68 7.73
CA SER A 171 15.62 -17.74 6.48
C SER A 171 14.72 -17.25 5.35
N GLN A 172 15.26 -16.38 4.50
CA GLN A 172 14.56 -15.80 3.35
C GLN A 172 13.16 -15.28 3.73
N TRP A 173 13.05 -14.61 4.87
CA TRP A 173 11.81 -14.07 5.38
C TRP A 173 11.47 -12.75 4.68
N PRO A 174 10.25 -12.57 4.16
CA PRO A 174 9.87 -11.33 3.51
C PRO A 174 9.76 -10.19 4.52
N VAL A 175 10.37 -9.07 4.16
CA VAL A 175 10.25 -7.80 4.88
C VAL A 175 10.01 -6.66 3.89
N THR A 176 9.25 -5.67 4.32
CA THR A 176 9.03 -4.43 3.58
C THR A 176 9.53 -3.27 4.42
N PHE A 177 10.40 -2.42 3.86
CA PHE A 177 10.95 -1.26 4.56
C PHE A 177 11.28 -0.11 3.61
N GLY A 178 11.45 1.09 4.17
CA GLY A 178 11.80 2.29 3.42
C GLY A 178 13.21 2.77 3.77
N VAL A 179 13.94 3.27 2.77
CA VAL A 179 15.23 3.96 2.96
C VAL A 179 15.13 5.36 2.37
N PRO A 180 15.38 6.42 3.19
CA PRO A 180 15.45 7.78 2.68
C PRO A 180 16.81 8.04 2.01
N PHE A 181 16.85 9.01 1.10
CA PHE A 181 18.07 9.47 0.46
C PHE A 181 18.14 11.00 0.43
N PRO A 182 19.34 11.59 0.68
CA PRO A 182 19.52 13.04 0.65
C PRO A 182 19.12 13.67 -0.68
N ALA A 183 18.80 14.96 -0.64
CA ALA A 183 18.49 15.75 -1.83
C ALA A 183 19.60 15.64 -2.90
N GLY A 184 19.23 15.14 -4.08
CA GLY A 184 20.16 14.99 -5.21
C GLY A 184 21.05 13.75 -5.18
N ALA A 185 20.99 12.94 -4.12
CA ALA A 185 21.90 11.80 -3.93
C ALA A 185 21.51 10.56 -4.76
N LEU A 186 20.22 10.39 -5.06
CA LEU A 186 19.69 9.25 -5.81
C LEU A 186 18.75 9.68 -6.93
N TRP A 187 19.04 9.25 -8.15
CA TRP A 187 18.24 9.52 -9.35
C TRP A 187 17.80 8.24 -10.08
N ASP A 188 18.41 7.09 -9.77
CA ASP A 188 18.13 5.81 -10.40
C ASP A 188 18.19 4.69 -9.34
N ILE A 189 17.02 4.13 -9.01
CA ILE A 189 16.90 3.01 -8.07
C ILE A 189 17.54 1.72 -8.61
N GLY A 190 17.77 1.60 -9.93
CA GLY A 190 18.40 0.44 -10.56
C GLY A 190 19.85 0.22 -10.13
N ARG A 191 20.47 1.22 -9.50
CA ARG A 191 21.81 1.12 -8.90
C ARG A 191 21.80 0.60 -7.46
N LEU A 192 20.65 0.53 -6.80
CA LEU A 192 20.56 0.06 -5.41
C LEU A 192 20.63 -1.47 -5.34
N ARG A 193 21.46 -1.98 -4.43
CA ARG A 193 21.56 -3.41 -4.10
C ARG A 193 21.24 -3.62 -2.64
N LEU A 194 20.58 -4.74 -2.35
CA LEU A 194 20.49 -5.26 -1.00
C LEU A 194 21.55 -6.34 -0.83
N VAL A 195 22.38 -6.25 0.20
CA VAL A 195 23.43 -7.23 0.49
C VAL A 195 23.41 -7.66 1.94
N ASP A 196 23.92 -8.86 2.22
CA ASP A 196 24.15 -9.34 3.57
C ASP A 196 25.49 -8.83 4.17
N GLY A 197 25.78 -9.23 5.40
CA GLY A 197 27.03 -8.89 6.09
C GLY A 197 28.31 -9.45 5.44
N LYS A 198 28.18 -10.42 4.53
CA LYS A 198 29.28 -10.97 3.72
C LYS A 198 29.38 -10.31 2.34
N GLY A 199 28.49 -9.37 2.02
CA GLY A 199 28.42 -8.70 0.73
C GLY A 199 27.72 -9.51 -0.37
N ARG A 200 27.04 -10.62 -0.03
CA ARG A 200 26.25 -11.39 -1.00
C ARG A 200 24.94 -10.65 -1.28
N GLU A 201 24.55 -10.55 -2.54
CA GLU A 201 23.29 -9.89 -2.91
C GLU A 201 22.09 -10.72 -2.47
N LEU A 202 21.08 -10.02 -1.94
CA LEU A 202 19.80 -10.55 -1.50
C LEU A 202 18.71 -10.22 -2.52
N PRO A 203 17.73 -11.10 -2.76
CA PRO A 203 16.57 -10.76 -3.58
C PRO A 203 15.83 -9.56 -3.01
N ALA A 204 15.72 -8.50 -3.82
CA ALA A 204 14.97 -7.29 -3.47
C ALA A 204 14.29 -6.68 -4.70
N GLN A 205 13.06 -6.21 -4.48
CA GLN A 205 12.25 -5.42 -5.40
C GLN A 205 12.15 -4.01 -4.84
N THR A 206 12.43 -3.01 -5.67
CA THR A 206 12.51 -1.61 -5.25
C THR A 206 11.50 -0.73 -5.97
N GLU A 207 10.98 0.27 -5.25
CA GLU A 207 10.04 1.26 -5.78
C GLU A 207 10.39 2.64 -5.20
N ALA A 208 10.48 3.66 -6.06
CA ALA A 208 10.60 5.04 -5.61
C ALA A 208 9.22 5.56 -5.17
N VAL A 209 9.02 5.68 -3.85
CA VAL A 209 7.72 6.02 -3.25
C VAL A 209 7.58 7.52 -2.95
N ALA A 210 8.69 8.26 -2.91
CA ALA A 210 8.67 9.72 -2.78
C ALA A 210 9.85 10.36 -3.50
N HIS A 211 9.63 11.59 -3.97
CA HIS A 211 10.63 12.42 -4.63
C HIS A 211 10.65 13.80 -3.96
N TRP A 212 11.82 14.41 -3.91
CA TRP A 212 12.02 15.73 -3.30
C TRP A 212 11.31 16.87 -4.06
N ALA A 213 11.07 16.67 -5.35
CA ALA A 213 10.30 17.54 -6.22
C ALA A 213 9.61 16.70 -7.30
N ARG A 214 8.65 17.30 -8.01
CA ARG A 214 8.05 16.66 -9.19
C ARG A 214 9.15 16.38 -10.22
N GLU A 215 9.30 15.12 -10.62
CA GLU A 215 10.37 14.66 -11.54
C GLU A 215 11.80 14.92 -11.00
N GLY A 216 11.95 15.19 -9.69
CA GLY A 216 13.23 15.46 -9.03
C GLY A 216 13.93 14.20 -8.50
N ALA A 217 14.96 14.41 -7.67
CA ALA A 217 15.69 13.33 -7.02
C ALA A 217 14.77 12.48 -6.12
N ILE A 218 15.09 11.19 -6.03
CA ILE A 218 14.35 10.22 -5.20
C ILE A 218 14.63 10.52 -3.73
N GLN A 219 13.56 10.64 -2.95
CA GLN A 219 13.63 10.90 -1.52
C GLN A 219 13.47 9.62 -0.71
N TRP A 220 12.55 8.74 -1.10
CA TRP A 220 12.29 7.47 -0.40
C TRP A 220 12.18 6.32 -1.38
N VAL A 221 12.88 5.24 -1.07
CA VAL A 221 12.77 3.97 -1.78
C VAL A 221 12.19 2.92 -0.85
N ARG A 222 11.12 2.26 -1.29
CA ARG A 222 10.59 1.04 -0.69
C ARG A 222 11.39 -0.15 -1.19
N PHE A 223 11.69 -1.07 -0.28
CA PHE A 223 12.26 -2.38 -0.55
C PHE A 223 11.27 -3.45 -0.09
N ASP A 224 10.91 -4.37 -0.98
CA ASP A 224 10.34 -5.67 -0.64
C ASP A 224 11.43 -6.72 -0.84
N ALA A 225 11.86 -7.39 0.23
CA ALA A 225 13.08 -8.18 0.22
C ALA A 225 12.94 -9.50 0.99
N LEU A 226 13.76 -10.49 0.62
CA LEU A 226 13.92 -11.72 1.38
C LEU A 226 15.20 -11.65 2.21
N VAL A 227 15.07 -11.67 3.54
CA VAL A 227 16.20 -11.50 4.46
C VAL A 227 16.37 -12.70 5.39
N SER A 228 17.60 -12.92 5.81
CA SER A 228 17.95 -13.86 6.87
C SER A 228 18.56 -13.05 8.02
N PRO A 229 17.82 -12.76 9.12
CA PRO A 229 18.29 -11.86 10.18
C PRO A 229 19.71 -12.14 10.71
N PRO A 230 20.15 -13.40 10.89
CA PRO A 230 21.52 -13.69 11.34
C PRO A 230 22.62 -13.23 10.38
N ASP A 231 22.33 -13.09 9.09
CA ASP A 231 23.33 -12.72 8.07
C ASP A 231 23.55 -11.20 7.97
N GLY A 232 22.70 -10.38 8.59
CA GLY A 232 22.69 -8.93 8.44
C GLY A 232 22.11 -8.46 7.09
N CYS A 233 21.86 -7.16 6.98
CA CYS A 233 21.21 -6.57 5.80
C CYS A 233 21.65 -5.12 5.59
N PHE A 234 22.05 -4.77 4.37
CA PHE A 234 22.56 -3.46 4.02
C PHE A 234 22.09 -3.05 2.63
N VAL A 235 21.74 -1.78 2.45
CA VAL A 235 21.57 -1.18 1.12
C VAL A 235 22.90 -0.58 0.67
N ALA A 236 23.35 -0.97 -0.52
CA ALA A 236 24.59 -0.53 -1.14
C ALA A 236 24.34 0.05 -2.54
N MET A 237 25.28 0.85 -3.02
CA MET A 237 25.24 1.43 -4.37
C MET A 237 26.14 0.65 -5.33
N ALA A 238 25.60 0.23 -6.47
CA ALA A 238 26.39 -0.29 -7.58
C ALA A 238 26.89 0.85 -8.49
N GLU A 239 28.01 0.60 -9.18
CA GLU A 239 28.57 1.52 -10.18
C GLU A 239 27.57 1.80 -11.31
N SER A 240 26.85 0.76 -11.75
CA SER A 240 25.87 0.83 -12.82
C SER A 240 24.58 0.09 -12.45
N ALA A 241 23.50 0.46 -13.14
CA ALA A 241 22.21 -0.19 -12.98
C ALA A 241 22.26 -1.63 -13.52
N ARG A 242 21.70 -2.57 -12.75
CA ARG A 242 21.59 -3.99 -13.11
C ARG A 242 20.43 -4.64 -12.35
N PRO A 243 19.87 -5.75 -12.85
CA PRO A 243 18.79 -6.47 -12.17
C PRO A 243 19.24 -7.00 -10.80
N SER A 244 18.33 -6.98 -9.83
CA SER A 244 18.49 -7.72 -8.55
C SER A 244 18.44 -9.23 -8.79
N PRO A 245 19.08 -10.06 -7.94
CA PRO A 245 18.90 -11.50 -7.99
C PRO A 245 17.43 -11.87 -7.76
N GLU A 246 16.95 -12.85 -8.51
CA GLU A 246 15.58 -13.34 -8.35
C GLU A 246 15.49 -14.37 -7.22
N PRO A 247 14.37 -14.44 -6.49
CA PRO A 247 14.16 -15.49 -5.50
C PRO A 247 13.91 -16.84 -6.17
N ALA A 248 14.26 -17.93 -5.48
CA ALA A 248 14.02 -19.29 -5.96
C ALA A 248 12.51 -19.58 -6.13
N GLU A 249 11.70 -19.17 -5.14
CA GLU A 249 10.25 -19.36 -5.14
C GLU A 249 9.52 -18.03 -5.40
N LYS A 250 9.40 -17.67 -6.68
CA LYS A 250 8.81 -16.39 -7.11
C LYS A 250 7.29 -16.33 -6.89
N VAL A 251 6.79 -15.12 -6.69
CA VAL A 251 5.38 -14.80 -6.93
C VAL A 251 5.16 -14.64 -8.44
N ARG A 252 4.13 -15.29 -8.98
CA ARG A 252 3.71 -15.10 -10.38
C ARG A 252 2.27 -14.59 -10.44
N VAL A 253 2.08 -13.50 -11.17
CA VAL A 253 0.78 -12.85 -11.38
C VAL A 253 0.33 -13.03 -12.83
N VAL A 254 -0.84 -13.64 -13.01
CA VAL A 254 -1.49 -13.87 -14.31
C VAL A 254 -2.83 -13.14 -14.33
N GLU A 255 -2.97 -12.14 -15.19
CA GLU A 255 -4.20 -11.36 -15.33
C GLU A 255 -4.98 -11.82 -16.57
N ARG A 256 -6.29 -12.04 -16.41
CA ARG A 256 -7.21 -12.44 -17.50
C ARG A 256 -8.57 -11.76 -17.30
N GLY A 257 -8.84 -10.72 -18.09
CA GLY A 257 -10.07 -9.93 -17.95
C GLY A 257 -10.17 -9.33 -16.54
N ASP A 258 -11.30 -9.54 -15.86
CA ASP A 258 -11.55 -9.08 -14.48
C ASP A 258 -11.05 -10.07 -13.40
N SER A 259 -10.15 -11.00 -13.75
CA SER A 259 -9.58 -11.98 -12.82
C SER A 259 -8.06 -11.91 -12.75
N VAL A 260 -7.53 -12.12 -11.55
CA VAL A 260 -6.09 -12.17 -11.28
C VAL A 260 -5.76 -13.48 -10.55
N THR A 261 -4.91 -14.30 -11.15
CA THR A 261 -4.41 -15.53 -10.51
C THR A 261 -3.01 -15.28 -9.98
N ILE A 262 -2.80 -15.60 -8.71
CA ILE A 262 -1.50 -15.53 -8.04
C ILE A 262 -1.01 -16.95 -7.78
N HIS A 263 0.19 -17.28 -8.25
CA HIS A 263 0.90 -18.49 -7.88
C HIS A 263 2.03 -18.13 -6.93
N VAL A 264 2.11 -18.83 -5.79
CA VAL A 264 3.14 -18.63 -4.79
C VAL A 264 3.44 -19.94 -4.07
N ALA A 265 4.68 -20.43 -4.20
CA ALA A 265 5.08 -21.76 -3.77
C ALA A 265 4.08 -22.83 -4.29
N GLU A 266 3.53 -23.69 -3.41
CA GLU A 266 2.54 -24.72 -3.72
C GLU A 266 1.10 -24.20 -3.90
N ALA A 267 0.84 -22.93 -3.59
CA ALA A 267 -0.50 -22.35 -3.55
C ALA A 267 -0.86 -21.54 -4.80
N GLU A 268 -2.14 -21.59 -5.14
CA GLU A 268 -2.76 -20.76 -6.17
C GLU A 268 -3.99 -20.04 -5.60
N TYR A 269 -4.05 -18.72 -5.82
CA TYR A 269 -5.17 -17.87 -5.41
C TYR A 269 -5.80 -17.26 -6.65
N ALA A 270 -7.08 -17.56 -6.88
CA ALA A 270 -7.88 -16.85 -7.87
C ALA A 270 -8.57 -15.66 -7.20
N LEU A 271 -8.20 -14.47 -7.63
CA LEU A 271 -8.72 -13.20 -7.14
C LEU A 271 -9.66 -12.59 -8.19
N GLY A 272 -10.68 -11.90 -7.72
CA GLY A 272 -11.67 -11.31 -8.62
C GLY A 272 -12.78 -10.61 -7.86
N LYS A 273 -13.51 -9.78 -8.59
CA LYS A 273 -14.63 -9.04 -8.03
C LYS A 273 -15.78 -9.95 -7.63
N GLY A 274 -16.64 -9.50 -6.71
CA GLY A 274 -17.85 -10.23 -6.32
C GLY A 274 -18.03 -10.33 -4.81
N SER A 275 -18.64 -11.43 -4.34
CA SER A 275 -18.90 -11.67 -2.90
C SER A 275 -17.65 -11.70 -2.02
N SER A 276 -16.46 -11.81 -2.60
CA SER A 276 -15.20 -11.88 -1.90
C SER A 276 -14.05 -11.60 -2.86
N PRO A 277 -13.02 -10.84 -2.44
CA PRO A 277 -11.77 -10.66 -3.20
C PRO A 277 -11.02 -11.96 -3.54
N ILE A 278 -11.07 -12.97 -2.65
CA ILE A 278 -10.50 -14.31 -2.88
C ILE A 278 -11.65 -15.21 -3.33
N ARG A 279 -11.66 -15.59 -4.62
CA ARG A 279 -12.68 -16.46 -5.20
C ARG A 279 -12.41 -17.92 -4.92
N GLN A 280 -11.13 -18.31 -5.00
CA GLN A 280 -10.69 -19.68 -4.83
C GLN A 280 -9.26 -19.74 -4.32
N VAL A 281 -8.98 -20.74 -3.49
CA VAL A 281 -7.65 -21.11 -3.03
C VAL A 281 -7.44 -22.59 -3.34
N SER A 282 -6.36 -22.89 -4.05
CA SER A 282 -5.94 -24.25 -4.36
C SER A 282 -4.51 -24.49 -3.89
N MET A 283 -4.16 -25.74 -3.63
CA MET A 283 -2.81 -26.16 -3.26
C MET A 283 -2.52 -27.49 -3.94
N ASP A 284 -1.40 -27.58 -4.66
CA ASP A 284 -1.04 -28.74 -5.50
C ASP A 284 -2.17 -29.17 -6.46
N GLY A 285 -2.85 -28.18 -7.06
CA GLY A 285 -3.97 -28.38 -7.99
C GLY A 285 -5.29 -28.80 -7.34
N ARG A 286 -5.33 -28.97 -6.01
CA ARG A 286 -6.53 -29.35 -5.27
C ARG A 286 -7.23 -28.12 -4.68
N LEU A 287 -8.55 -28.05 -4.83
CA LEU A 287 -9.38 -27.02 -4.18
C LEU A 287 -9.31 -27.15 -2.65
N VAL A 288 -8.91 -26.08 -1.97
CA VAL A 288 -8.84 -25.99 -0.51
C VAL A 288 -9.97 -25.12 0.03
N ALA A 289 -10.23 -23.98 -0.60
CA ALA A 289 -11.28 -23.06 -0.18
C ALA A 289 -11.88 -22.26 -1.34
N THR A 290 -13.11 -21.79 -1.19
CA THR A 290 -13.81 -20.97 -2.19
C THR A 290 -14.83 -20.02 -1.56
N ALA A 291 -15.10 -18.91 -2.24
CA ALA A 291 -16.20 -18.03 -1.91
C ALA A 291 -17.58 -18.61 -2.31
N ALA A 292 -17.63 -19.64 -3.16
CA ALA A 292 -18.87 -20.29 -3.55
C ALA A 292 -19.53 -20.99 -2.34
N GLY A 293 -20.83 -20.77 -2.13
CA GLY A 293 -21.57 -21.32 -0.98
C GLY A 293 -21.27 -20.65 0.38
N ALA A 294 -20.39 -19.64 0.38
CA ALA A 294 -20.08 -18.83 1.55
C ALA A 294 -20.72 -17.45 1.45
N ARG A 295 -20.84 -16.76 2.59
CA ARG A 295 -21.21 -15.33 2.63
C ARG A 295 -20.16 -14.44 1.96
N GLY A 296 -18.91 -14.89 1.90
CA GLY A 296 -17.79 -14.09 1.40
C GLY A 296 -17.39 -13.02 2.40
N LEU A 297 -17.02 -11.83 1.92
CA LEU A 297 -16.74 -10.67 2.76
C LEU A 297 -18.05 -9.91 3.03
N TYR A 298 -18.48 -9.80 4.28
CA TYR A 298 -19.84 -9.39 4.61
C TYR A 298 -19.98 -8.48 5.85
N VAL A 299 -21.13 -7.82 5.91
CA VAL A 299 -21.69 -7.15 7.09
C VAL A 299 -23.14 -7.60 7.32
N ILE A 300 -23.59 -7.61 8.57
CA ILE A 300 -25.01 -7.81 8.94
C ILE A 300 -25.47 -6.59 9.69
N SER A 301 -26.50 -5.92 9.20
CA SER A 301 -27.09 -4.76 9.85
C SER A 301 -28.01 -5.15 11.02
N HIS A 302 -28.30 -4.18 11.88
CA HIS A 302 -29.15 -4.35 13.05
C HIS A 302 -30.57 -4.88 12.79
N ASP A 303 -31.08 -4.73 11.57
CA ASP A 303 -32.36 -5.27 11.11
C ASP A 303 -32.22 -6.67 10.48
N GLY A 304 -31.05 -7.30 10.62
CA GLY A 304 -30.76 -8.66 10.18
C GLY A 304 -30.41 -8.80 8.69
N LYS A 305 -30.27 -7.70 7.95
CA LYS A 305 -29.94 -7.79 6.52
C LYS A 305 -28.46 -8.10 6.31
N LEU A 306 -28.20 -9.16 5.56
CA LEU A 306 -26.88 -9.52 5.08
C LEU A 306 -26.52 -8.68 3.85
N ALA A 307 -25.38 -8.00 3.90
CA ALA A 307 -24.75 -7.39 2.74
C ALA A 307 -23.34 -7.93 2.54
N ALA A 308 -23.02 -8.34 1.32
CA ALA A 308 -21.70 -8.85 0.95
C ALA A 308 -20.99 -7.88 0.00
N ALA A 309 -19.66 -7.99 -0.11
CA ALA A 309 -18.93 -7.34 -1.18
C ALA A 309 -19.61 -7.64 -2.53
N SER A 310 -19.61 -6.68 -3.45
CA SER A 310 -20.30 -6.83 -4.73
C SER A 310 -19.39 -6.41 -5.86
N ALA A 311 -19.42 -7.18 -6.97
CA ALA A 311 -18.73 -6.79 -8.19
C ALA A 311 -19.28 -5.46 -8.77
N GLU A 312 -20.56 -5.17 -8.50
CA GLU A 312 -21.19 -3.93 -8.94
C GLU A 312 -20.69 -2.73 -8.12
N GLY A 313 -19.94 -1.86 -8.79
CA GLY A 313 -19.34 -0.68 -8.18
C GLY A 313 -17.99 -0.95 -7.49
N GLU A 314 -17.42 -2.14 -7.68
CA GLU A 314 -16.09 -2.50 -7.19
C GLU A 314 -14.99 -2.27 -8.25
N THR A 315 -13.88 -1.70 -7.81
CA THR A 315 -12.65 -1.58 -8.59
C THR A 315 -11.67 -2.65 -8.15
N LEU A 316 -10.89 -3.14 -9.13
CA LEU A 316 -9.79 -4.08 -8.93
C LEU A 316 -8.55 -3.44 -9.57
N LEU A 317 -7.47 -3.32 -8.81
CA LEU A 317 -6.20 -2.77 -9.25
C LEU A 317 -5.04 -3.63 -8.74
N THR A 318 -4.16 -4.08 -9.64
CA THR A 318 -2.86 -4.62 -9.25
C THR A 318 -1.95 -3.45 -8.86
N GLU A 319 -1.78 -3.20 -7.56
CA GLU A 319 -0.95 -2.11 -7.03
C GLU A 319 0.55 -2.42 -7.15
N SER A 320 0.94 -3.70 -7.02
CA SER A 320 2.32 -4.12 -7.22
C SER A 320 2.41 -5.49 -7.88
N ARG A 321 3.42 -5.67 -8.74
CA ARG A 321 3.68 -6.91 -9.47
C ARG A 321 5.18 -7.12 -9.59
N GLY A 322 5.70 -8.10 -8.87
CA GLY A 322 7.05 -8.58 -9.11
C GLY A 322 7.31 -9.94 -8.46
N PRO A 323 8.53 -10.47 -8.63
CA PRO A 323 8.86 -11.84 -8.25
C PRO A 323 8.94 -12.04 -6.74
N ILE A 324 9.07 -10.96 -5.95
CA ILE A 324 9.17 -11.01 -4.49
C ILE A 324 7.84 -10.68 -3.83
N ALA A 325 7.17 -9.62 -4.29
CA ALA A 325 5.89 -9.18 -3.73
C ALA A 325 4.90 -8.79 -4.82
N ALA A 326 3.63 -9.10 -4.59
CA ALA A 326 2.51 -8.63 -5.41
C ALA A 326 1.33 -8.23 -4.52
N CYS A 327 0.60 -7.21 -4.93
CA CYS A 327 -0.56 -6.68 -4.21
C CYS A 327 -1.71 -6.43 -5.19
N VAL A 328 -2.88 -6.98 -4.89
CA VAL A 328 -4.13 -6.67 -5.59
C VAL A 328 -5.07 -5.96 -4.63
N ARG A 329 -5.51 -4.75 -5.00
CA ARG A 329 -6.44 -3.92 -4.26
C ARG A 329 -7.84 -4.02 -4.85
N PHE A 330 -8.80 -4.15 -3.94
CA PHE A 330 -10.24 -4.12 -4.19
C PHE A 330 -10.85 -2.93 -3.44
N GLU A 331 -11.71 -2.17 -4.09
CA GLU A 331 -12.48 -1.10 -3.44
C GLU A 331 -13.91 -1.12 -3.95
N GLY A 332 -14.86 -1.36 -3.05
CA GLY A 332 -16.25 -1.59 -3.45
C GLY A 332 -17.26 -1.48 -2.31
N PRO A 333 -18.55 -1.59 -2.64
CA PRO A 333 -19.63 -1.56 -1.67
C PRO A 333 -19.91 -2.95 -1.08
N TYR A 334 -20.45 -2.96 0.14
CA TYR A 334 -21.26 -4.07 0.64
C TYR A 334 -22.70 -3.85 0.19
N ARG A 335 -23.29 -4.79 -0.55
CA ARG A 335 -24.68 -4.73 -1.02
C ARG A 335 -25.54 -5.86 -0.47
N THR A 336 -26.75 -5.51 -0.05
CA THR A 336 -27.83 -6.46 0.24
C THR A 336 -28.33 -7.13 -1.05
N ALA A 337 -29.11 -8.21 -0.91
CA ALA A 337 -29.66 -8.95 -2.05
C ALA A 337 -30.56 -8.10 -2.97
N ASP A 338 -31.17 -7.04 -2.45
CA ASP A 338 -31.96 -6.06 -3.22
C ASP A 338 -31.12 -4.92 -3.84
N GLY A 339 -29.78 -4.97 -3.69
CA GLY A 339 -28.84 -4.00 -4.25
C GLY A 339 -28.50 -2.81 -3.34
N GLY A 340 -29.10 -2.70 -2.16
CA GLY A 340 -28.86 -1.62 -1.20
C GLY A 340 -27.42 -1.58 -0.65
N GLU A 341 -26.72 -0.46 -0.84
CA GLU A 341 -25.37 -0.26 -0.30
C GLU A 341 -25.41 0.02 1.21
N GLN A 342 -24.75 -0.83 2.00
CA GLN A 342 -24.72 -0.72 3.46
C GLN A 342 -23.44 -0.06 3.99
N ALA A 343 -22.31 -0.34 3.36
CA ALA A 343 -20.99 0.17 3.73
C ALA A 343 -20.05 0.05 2.52
N ARG A 344 -18.78 0.46 2.66
CA ARG A 344 -17.73 0.20 1.67
C ARG A 344 -16.53 -0.52 2.29
N HIS A 345 -15.75 -1.19 1.45
CA HIS A 345 -14.47 -1.76 1.83
C HIS A 345 -13.35 -1.29 0.92
N ILE A 346 -12.15 -1.26 1.51
CA ILE A 346 -10.88 -1.29 0.80
C ILE A 346 -10.18 -2.55 1.25
N THR A 347 -9.82 -3.45 0.35
CA THR A 347 -9.15 -4.71 0.69
C THR A 347 -7.93 -4.90 -0.19
N ARG A 348 -6.76 -5.04 0.44
CA ARG A 348 -5.51 -5.42 -0.23
C ARG A 348 -5.20 -6.86 0.08
N VAL A 349 -4.89 -7.62 -0.97
CA VAL A 349 -4.43 -9.01 -0.88
C VAL A 349 -3.00 -9.05 -1.39
N GLU A 350 -2.06 -9.24 -0.46
CA GLU A 350 -0.63 -9.20 -0.66
C GLU A 350 -0.02 -10.61 -0.56
N PHE A 351 0.97 -10.87 -1.41
CA PHE A 351 1.66 -12.15 -1.51
C PHE A 351 3.17 -11.91 -1.52
N PHE A 352 3.89 -12.84 -0.91
CA PHE A 352 5.35 -12.78 -0.82
C PHE A 352 5.99 -14.09 -1.26
N ALA A 353 7.14 -13.99 -1.92
CA ALA A 353 7.93 -15.13 -2.39
C ALA A 353 8.17 -16.16 -1.28
N GLY A 354 7.98 -17.44 -1.63
CA GLY A 354 8.08 -18.59 -0.71
C GLY A 354 7.12 -18.58 0.48
N ARG A 355 6.07 -17.74 0.47
CA ARG A 355 5.02 -17.73 1.50
C ARG A 355 3.67 -18.08 0.87
N PRO A 356 3.17 -19.32 1.03
CA PRO A 356 1.89 -19.75 0.47
C PRO A 356 0.69 -19.14 1.25
N ALA A 357 0.72 -17.85 1.59
CA ALA A 357 -0.30 -17.14 2.35
C ALA A 357 -0.72 -15.85 1.64
N ALA A 358 -2.01 -15.56 1.68
CA ALA A 358 -2.56 -14.26 1.29
C ALA A 358 -2.60 -13.35 2.53
N PHE A 359 -1.74 -12.34 2.58
CA PHE A 359 -1.73 -11.32 3.62
C PHE A 359 -2.73 -10.23 3.28
N ILE A 360 -3.61 -9.88 4.20
CA ILE A 360 -4.81 -9.10 3.93
C ILE A 360 -4.84 -7.89 4.83
N THR A 361 -4.91 -6.71 4.20
CA THR A 361 -5.28 -5.47 4.87
C THR A 361 -6.69 -5.10 4.43
N HIS A 362 -7.64 -5.19 5.34
CA HIS A 362 -9.06 -4.89 5.10
C HIS A 362 -9.48 -3.66 5.88
N THR A 363 -10.09 -2.69 5.21
CA THR A 363 -10.69 -1.51 5.83
C THR A 363 -12.20 -1.52 5.58
N LEU A 364 -12.99 -1.55 6.65
CA LEU A 364 -14.42 -1.23 6.61
C LEU A 364 -14.58 0.30 6.69
N ILE A 365 -15.44 0.86 5.84
CA ILE A 365 -15.81 2.29 5.83
C ILE A 365 -17.32 2.40 6.01
N LEU A 366 -17.76 3.11 7.04
CA LEU A 366 -19.16 3.39 7.29
C LEU A 366 -19.63 4.52 6.38
N THR A 367 -20.55 4.23 5.46
CA THR A 367 -21.08 5.21 4.50
C THR A 367 -22.49 5.68 4.81
N ASN A 368 -23.21 4.95 5.66
CA ASN A 368 -24.55 5.30 6.11
C ASN A 368 -24.51 5.96 7.50
N ASP A 369 -25.52 6.79 7.76
CA ASP A 369 -25.76 7.37 9.08
C ASP A 369 -26.07 6.25 10.09
N THR A 370 -25.21 6.08 11.09
CA THR A 370 -25.36 5.04 12.12
C THR A 370 -26.52 5.24 13.07
N ASN A 371 -27.17 6.42 13.05
CA ASN A 371 -28.47 6.61 13.69
C ASN A 371 -29.59 5.84 12.97
N LYS A 372 -29.35 5.40 11.73
CA LYS A 372 -30.28 4.64 10.89
C LYS A 372 -29.82 3.21 10.66
N VAL A 373 -28.53 2.99 10.40
CA VAL A 373 -27.96 1.68 10.08
C VAL A 373 -26.67 1.45 10.85
N TRP A 374 -26.69 0.50 11.79
CA TRP A 374 -25.51 -0.02 12.46
C TRP A 374 -25.38 -1.53 12.25
N PHE A 375 -24.23 -2.12 12.61
CA PHE A 375 -23.90 -3.52 12.29
C PHE A 375 -23.83 -4.40 13.52
N THR A 376 -24.35 -5.63 13.42
CA THR A 376 -24.18 -6.70 14.41
C THR A 376 -22.95 -7.53 14.10
N ASP A 377 -22.68 -7.77 12.81
CA ASP A 377 -21.58 -8.63 12.38
C ASP A 377 -20.81 -8.00 11.22
N VAL A 378 -19.50 -8.22 11.23
CA VAL A 378 -18.59 -7.96 10.11
C VAL A 378 -17.69 -9.18 10.02
N GLY A 379 -17.57 -9.80 8.85
CA GLY A 379 -16.79 -11.03 8.73
C GLY A 379 -16.36 -11.38 7.32
N TRP A 380 -15.52 -12.40 7.23
CA TRP A 380 -15.10 -13.01 5.99
C TRP A 380 -15.18 -14.54 6.12
N GLU A 381 -16.13 -15.11 5.38
CA GLU A 381 -16.42 -16.54 5.34
C GLU A 381 -15.96 -17.14 4.02
N LEU A 382 -15.28 -18.28 4.08
CA LEU A 382 -14.97 -19.13 2.94
C LEU A 382 -15.48 -20.55 3.19
N SER A 383 -15.99 -21.17 2.13
CA SER A 383 -16.23 -22.62 2.12
C SER A 383 -14.88 -23.33 2.06
N VAL A 384 -14.71 -24.42 2.80
CA VAL A 384 -13.46 -25.18 2.91
C VAL A 384 -13.66 -26.65 2.54
N HIS A 385 -12.61 -27.29 2.04
CA HIS A 385 -12.63 -28.68 1.58
C HIS A 385 -11.57 -29.55 2.28
N PRO A 386 -11.66 -29.74 3.61
CA PRO A 386 -10.64 -30.43 4.40
C PRO A 386 -10.56 -31.95 4.12
N GLY A 387 -11.57 -32.53 3.47
CA GLY A 387 -11.75 -33.97 3.33
C GLY A 387 -12.28 -34.60 4.63
N ASP A 388 -12.11 -35.92 4.75
CA ASP A 388 -12.61 -36.66 5.92
C ASP A 388 -11.89 -36.27 7.22
N GLY A 389 -12.60 -36.44 8.34
CA GLY A 389 -12.04 -36.23 9.67
C GLY A 389 -11.67 -34.77 9.94
N ALA A 390 -12.48 -33.83 9.44
CA ALA A 390 -12.29 -32.41 9.67
C ALA A 390 -12.25 -32.09 11.18
N LYS A 391 -11.30 -31.24 11.57
CA LYS A 391 -11.14 -30.72 12.92
C LYS A 391 -10.92 -29.22 12.88
N ALA A 392 -11.41 -28.53 13.91
CA ALA A 392 -11.06 -27.15 14.19
C ALA A 392 -9.79 -27.13 15.03
N LEU A 393 -8.91 -26.17 14.74
CA LEU A 393 -7.78 -25.82 15.57
C LEU A 393 -7.91 -24.35 15.94
N PHE A 394 -7.69 -24.02 17.21
CA PHE A 394 -7.74 -22.65 17.72
C PHE A 394 -6.47 -22.34 18.50
N GLY A 395 -5.85 -21.19 18.26
CA GLY A 395 -4.83 -20.64 19.16
C GLY A 395 -5.52 -20.12 20.42
N VAL A 396 -5.30 -20.77 21.57
CA VAL A 396 -6.08 -20.50 22.80
C VAL A 396 -5.29 -19.72 23.85
N SER A 397 -4.29 -18.96 23.40
CA SER A 397 -3.50 -18.09 24.26
C SER A 397 -2.74 -17.06 23.42
N ARG A 398 -2.77 -15.81 23.86
CA ARG A 398 -1.96 -14.72 23.27
C ARG A 398 -0.51 -14.73 23.77
N THR A 399 -0.26 -15.13 25.02
CA THR A 399 1.06 -15.07 25.66
C THR A 399 1.91 -16.28 25.34
N ASP A 400 1.36 -17.48 25.59
CA ASP A 400 1.88 -18.73 25.06
C ASP A 400 1.30 -18.95 23.66
N TRP A 401 2.00 -18.45 22.65
CA TRP A 401 1.53 -18.43 21.25
C TRP A 401 1.45 -19.83 20.62
N ALA A 402 2.16 -20.82 21.16
CA ALA A 402 2.14 -22.20 20.67
C ALA A 402 0.92 -22.98 21.18
N LYS A 403 0.36 -22.59 22.33
CA LYS A 403 -0.78 -23.26 22.93
C LYS A 403 -2.01 -23.23 22.02
N SER A 404 -2.47 -24.42 21.66
CA SER A 404 -3.62 -24.62 20.77
C SER A 404 -4.62 -25.62 21.36
N PHE A 405 -5.85 -25.55 20.88
CA PHE A 405 -6.93 -26.48 21.19
C PHE A 405 -7.46 -27.07 19.89
N GLN A 406 -7.71 -28.38 19.87
CA GLN A 406 -8.25 -29.09 18.71
C GLN A 406 -9.59 -29.71 19.05
N HIS A 407 -10.55 -29.62 18.12
CA HIS A 407 -11.89 -30.16 18.28
C HIS A 407 -12.38 -30.84 17.00
N PRO A 408 -12.81 -32.12 17.02
CA PRO A 408 -13.40 -32.78 15.86
C PRO A 408 -14.68 -32.06 15.39
N LEU A 409 -14.83 -31.88 14.08
CA LEU A 409 -16.00 -31.23 13.50
C LEU A 409 -16.98 -32.27 12.96
N GLN A 410 -18.19 -32.26 13.50
CA GLN A 410 -19.29 -33.09 13.02
C GLN A 410 -20.06 -32.38 11.91
N THR A 411 -20.62 -33.15 10.97
CA THR A 411 -21.45 -32.61 9.90
C THR A 411 -22.63 -31.81 10.46
N GLY A 412 -22.84 -30.60 9.93
CA GLY A 412 -23.91 -29.70 10.36
C GLY A 412 -23.67 -28.99 11.70
N ARG A 413 -22.51 -29.21 12.35
CA ARG A 413 -22.13 -28.50 13.57
C ARG A 413 -20.95 -27.56 13.33
N ALA A 414 -20.87 -26.51 14.14
CA ALA A 414 -19.77 -25.58 14.18
C ALA A 414 -19.22 -25.49 15.61
N ALA A 415 -17.91 -25.28 15.70
CA ALA A 415 -17.22 -24.83 16.89
C ALA A 415 -16.70 -23.42 16.65
N PHE A 416 -16.63 -22.61 17.70
CA PHE A 416 -16.11 -21.26 17.60
C PHE A 416 -15.19 -20.92 18.76
N MET A 417 -14.26 -20.00 18.52
CA MET A 417 -13.49 -19.29 19.54
C MET A 417 -13.90 -17.82 19.51
N LEU A 418 -14.45 -17.30 20.61
CA LEU A 418 -14.94 -15.93 20.73
C LEU A 418 -14.22 -15.23 21.87
N GLN A 419 -13.54 -14.12 21.60
CA GLN A 419 -13.24 -13.11 22.61
C GLN A 419 -14.50 -12.26 22.82
N ASP A 420 -15.20 -12.49 23.94
CA ASP A 420 -16.50 -11.89 24.28
C ASP A 420 -16.40 -10.76 25.32
N ASP A 421 -15.28 -10.66 26.02
CA ASP A 421 -14.97 -9.50 26.86
C ASP A 421 -13.49 -9.14 26.80
N TYR A 422 -13.20 -7.84 26.89
CA TYR A 422 -11.86 -7.31 27.03
C TYR A 422 -11.89 -6.03 27.89
N THR A 423 -10.81 -5.77 28.62
CA THR A 423 -10.67 -4.57 29.46
C THR A 423 -10.75 -3.29 28.62
N GLN A 424 -11.65 -2.38 28.99
CA GLN A 424 -11.88 -1.07 28.37
C GLN A 424 -11.68 0.06 29.40
N PHE A 425 -11.79 1.32 28.96
CA PHE A 425 -11.45 2.54 29.72
C PHE A 425 -11.94 2.58 31.18
N SER A 426 -13.17 2.12 31.46
CA SER A 426 -13.76 2.18 32.81
C SER A 426 -13.88 0.83 33.53
N GLY A 427 -13.65 -0.30 32.86
CA GLY A 427 -13.86 -1.64 33.40
C GLY A 427 -13.88 -2.75 32.33
N GLY A 428 -14.44 -3.90 32.67
CA GLY A 428 -14.45 -5.10 31.82
C GLY A 428 -13.51 -6.20 32.34
N ARG A 429 -13.78 -7.44 31.95
CA ARG A 429 -12.90 -8.58 32.21
C ARG A 429 -12.20 -8.97 30.91
N LYS A 430 -11.17 -9.81 31.00
CA LYS A 430 -10.64 -10.50 29.83
C LYS A 430 -11.28 -11.87 29.81
N ARG A 431 -12.01 -12.18 28.75
CA ARG A 431 -12.64 -13.48 28.58
C ARG A 431 -12.70 -13.87 27.12
N PHE A 432 -12.33 -15.11 26.85
CA PHE A 432 -12.67 -15.81 25.63
C PHE A 432 -13.20 -17.20 25.95
N ILE A 433 -14.02 -17.73 25.05
CA ILE A 433 -14.54 -19.10 25.11
C ILE A 433 -14.26 -19.83 23.81
N VAL A 434 -14.07 -21.14 23.91
CA VAL A 434 -14.25 -22.08 22.80
C VAL A 434 -15.51 -22.89 23.08
N ALA A 435 -16.43 -22.97 22.12
CA ALA A 435 -17.71 -23.66 22.33
C ALA A 435 -18.28 -24.26 21.03
N GLU A 436 -19.25 -25.17 21.18
CA GLU A 436 -20.10 -25.68 20.11
C GLU A 436 -21.44 -24.95 20.09
N ASP A 437 -22.05 -24.75 18.92
CA ASP A 437 -23.36 -24.09 18.80
C ASP A 437 -24.56 -25.00 19.07
N SER A 438 -24.42 -26.34 18.98
CA SER A 438 -25.55 -27.26 19.12
C SER A 438 -25.16 -28.67 19.61
N PRO A 439 -25.49 -29.04 20.87
CA PRO A 439 -26.00 -28.15 21.92
C PRO A 439 -24.94 -27.11 22.32
N SER A 440 -25.38 -25.95 22.79
CA SER A 440 -24.45 -24.92 23.30
C SER A 440 -23.63 -25.49 24.46
N ARG A 441 -22.33 -25.61 24.25
CA ARG A 441 -21.40 -26.20 25.22
C ARG A 441 -20.06 -25.50 25.17
N THR A 442 -19.67 -24.88 26.28
CA THR A 442 -18.30 -24.38 26.46
C THR A 442 -17.34 -25.55 26.61
N LEU A 443 -16.30 -25.56 25.77
CA LEU A 443 -15.23 -26.55 25.74
C LEU A 443 -13.98 -26.04 26.47
N LEU A 444 -13.70 -24.74 26.36
CA LEU A 444 -12.56 -24.07 26.98
C LEU A 444 -12.90 -22.62 27.29
N GLU A 445 -12.33 -22.07 28.35
CA GLU A 445 -12.41 -20.66 28.71
C GLU A 445 -11.02 -20.16 29.13
N GLY A 446 -10.75 -18.88 28.88
CA GLY A 446 -9.54 -18.21 29.35
C GLY A 446 -9.63 -16.69 29.17
N ASP A 447 -8.53 -15.98 29.42
CA ASP A 447 -8.53 -14.52 29.43
C ASP A 447 -8.41 -13.90 28.02
N GLU A 448 -7.39 -14.30 27.26
CA GLU A 448 -7.09 -13.76 25.93
C GLU A 448 -6.90 -14.90 24.93
N CYS A 449 -7.75 -14.95 23.91
CA CYS A 449 -7.57 -15.90 22.81
C CYS A 449 -6.27 -15.60 22.03
N GLY A 450 -5.78 -16.62 21.33
CA GLY A 450 -4.72 -16.44 20.33
C GLY A 450 -5.28 -15.89 19.02
N ASP A 451 -4.37 -15.61 18.10
CA ASP A 451 -4.66 -14.84 16.88
C ASP A 451 -5.04 -15.70 15.68
N TRP A 452 -5.30 -17.00 15.83
CA TRP A 452 -5.54 -17.88 14.68
C TRP A 452 -6.53 -19.00 14.93
N ALA A 453 -7.09 -19.48 13.82
CA ALA A 453 -7.86 -20.71 13.76
C ALA A 453 -7.63 -21.43 12.42
N ALA A 454 -7.95 -22.72 12.36
CA ALA A 454 -7.90 -23.48 11.13
C ALA A 454 -8.99 -24.56 11.10
N VAL A 455 -9.42 -24.93 9.89
CA VAL A 455 -10.11 -26.20 9.61
C VAL A 455 -9.15 -27.08 8.84
N GLN A 456 -8.87 -28.28 9.34
CA GLN A 456 -7.94 -29.24 8.73
C GLN A 456 -8.56 -30.64 8.71
N GLY A 457 -8.34 -31.41 7.64
CA GLY A 457 -8.73 -32.82 7.55
C GLY A 457 -7.69 -33.63 6.79
N LYS A 458 -8.05 -34.84 6.37
CA LYS A 458 -7.12 -35.77 5.70
C LYS A 458 -6.61 -35.27 4.34
N SER A 459 -7.31 -34.32 3.73
CA SER A 459 -7.00 -33.84 2.38
C SER A 459 -6.22 -32.52 2.35
N ALA A 460 -6.67 -31.54 3.12
CA ALA A 460 -6.08 -30.21 3.20
C ALA A 460 -6.64 -29.50 4.44
N GLY A 461 -6.22 -28.26 4.65
CA GLY A 461 -6.86 -27.34 5.57
C GLY A 461 -6.75 -25.90 5.11
N LEU A 462 -7.54 -25.03 5.72
CA LEU A 462 -7.42 -23.58 5.60
C LEU A 462 -7.19 -23.00 6.99
N MET A 463 -6.13 -22.20 7.12
CA MET A 463 -5.82 -21.41 8.30
C MET A 463 -6.20 -19.95 8.06
N VAL A 464 -6.68 -19.29 9.11
CA VAL A 464 -6.79 -17.84 9.20
C VAL A 464 -6.03 -17.35 10.43
N SER A 465 -5.28 -16.26 10.30
CA SER A 465 -4.69 -15.54 11.44
C SER A 465 -5.09 -14.08 11.38
N CYS A 466 -5.61 -13.51 12.47
CA CYS A 466 -5.98 -12.11 12.62
C CYS A 466 -5.14 -11.48 13.73
N ARG A 467 -4.32 -10.49 13.37
CA ARG A 467 -3.41 -9.82 14.32
C ARG A 467 -4.20 -9.22 15.48
N ASP A 468 -3.71 -9.40 16.71
CA ASP A 468 -4.28 -8.81 17.93
C ASP A 468 -5.78 -9.14 18.15
N ALA A 469 -6.22 -10.36 17.80
CA ALA A 469 -7.64 -10.75 17.80
C ALA A 469 -8.33 -10.44 19.14
N ALA A 470 -7.71 -10.84 20.26
CA ALA A 470 -8.23 -10.57 21.60
C ALA A 470 -8.42 -9.07 21.88
N ARG A 471 -7.43 -8.25 21.55
CA ARG A 471 -7.44 -6.79 21.79
C ARG A 471 -8.42 -6.04 20.89
N GLN A 472 -8.80 -6.64 19.76
CA GLN A 472 -9.75 -6.04 18.83
C GLN A 472 -11.21 -6.39 19.14
N HIS A 473 -11.49 -7.14 20.20
CA HIS A 473 -12.81 -7.54 20.73
C HIS A 473 -14.03 -6.68 20.29
N PRO A 474 -15.19 -7.29 19.97
CA PRO A 474 -15.49 -8.73 20.02
C PRO A 474 -15.08 -9.47 18.75
N LYS A 475 -14.29 -10.53 18.88
CA LYS A 475 -13.67 -11.23 17.73
C LYS A 475 -13.94 -12.73 17.80
N GLU A 476 -14.34 -13.30 16.68
CA GLU A 476 -14.75 -14.71 16.61
C GLU A 476 -14.11 -15.42 15.42
N PHE A 477 -13.61 -16.62 15.67
CA PHE A 477 -13.25 -17.60 14.67
C PHE A 477 -14.26 -18.73 14.73
N GLU A 478 -15.01 -18.94 13.66
CA GLU A 478 -16.06 -19.95 13.58
C GLU A 478 -15.67 -20.99 12.52
N ALA A 479 -15.72 -22.26 12.90
CA ALA A 479 -15.22 -23.39 12.12
C ALA A 479 -16.26 -24.51 12.06
N SER A 480 -16.55 -24.98 10.86
CA SER A 480 -17.36 -26.18 10.59
C SER A 480 -16.65 -27.06 9.55
N ALA A 481 -17.13 -28.28 9.34
CA ALA A 481 -16.55 -29.16 8.32
C ALA A 481 -16.60 -28.60 6.89
N ALA A 482 -17.45 -27.57 6.64
CA ALA A 482 -17.65 -26.97 5.34
C ALA A 482 -17.24 -25.49 5.24
N LYS A 483 -17.02 -24.80 6.37
CA LYS A 483 -16.79 -23.35 6.39
C LYS A 483 -15.78 -22.93 7.45
N LEU A 484 -14.99 -21.92 7.12
CA LEU A 484 -14.18 -21.14 8.06
C LEU A 484 -14.60 -19.67 7.96
N ASN A 485 -14.94 -19.06 9.09
CA ASN A 485 -15.42 -17.70 9.17
C ASN A 485 -14.64 -16.89 10.22
N LEU A 486 -13.97 -15.84 9.77
CA LEU A 486 -13.39 -14.83 10.65
C LEU A 486 -14.39 -13.68 10.81
N LYS A 487 -14.98 -13.54 12.00
CA LYS A 487 -15.79 -12.36 12.31
C LYS A 487 -14.89 -11.27 12.88
N LEU A 488 -14.61 -10.27 12.04
CA LEU A 488 -13.93 -9.02 12.38
C LEU A 488 -14.73 -8.18 13.38
N PHE A 489 -16.02 -8.42 13.53
CA PHE A 489 -16.85 -7.98 14.65
C PHE A 489 -17.97 -9.01 14.82
N SER A 490 -18.09 -9.60 16.02
CA SER A 490 -19.13 -10.61 16.29
C SER A 490 -20.24 -10.04 17.16
N GLY A 491 -21.48 -10.16 16.69
CA GLY A 491 -22.68 -9.83 17.47
C GLY A 491 -22.96 -10.83 18.60
N ARG A 492 -22.29 -11.99 18.61
CA ARG A 492 -22.45 -13.04 19.62
C ARG A 492 -22.10 -12.57 21.04
N ALA A 493 -21.24 -11.56 21.16
CA ALA A 493 -20.89 -10.93 22.44
C ALA A 493 -22.00 -10.00 22.98
N GLY A 494 -23.12 -9.83 22.26
CA GLY A 494 -24.20 -8.90 22.62
C GLY A 494 -23.85 -7.43 22.42
N GLU A 495 -22.73 -7.14 21.73
CA GLU A 495 -22.33 -5.79 21.32
C GLU A 495 -22.64 -5.56 19.84
N HIS A 496 -22.91 -4.30 19.49
CA HIS A 496 -23.08 -3.86 18.11
C HIS A 496 -22.06 -2.77 17.77
N LEU A 497 -21.73 -2.65 16.48
CA LEU A 497 -20.95 -1.54 15.95
C LEU A 497 -21.86 -0.31 15.79
N ASP A 498 -22.24 0.27 16.92
CA ASP A 498 -23.24 1.33 17.07
C ASP A 498 -22.59 2.59 17.67
N PHE A 499 -22.58 3.67 16.89
CA PHE A 499 -21.95 4.94 17.24
C PHE A 499 -22.94 6.01 17.71
N ARG A 500 -24.19 5.62 17.98
CA ARG A 500 -25.17 6.54 18.56
C ARG A 500 -24.74 6.96 19.97
N PRO A 501 -24.95 8.21 20.38
CA PRO A 501 -24.52 8.70 21.70
C PRO A 501 -24.97 7.82 22.88
N PRO A 502 -26.21 7.28 22.94
CA PRO A 502 -26.60 6.37 24.01
C PRO A 502 -25.79 5.07 24.05
N ALA A 503 -25.47 4.49 22.88
CA ALA A 503 -24.66 3.28 22.79
C ALA A 503 -23.21 3.54 23.21
N LEU A 504 -22.63 4.66 22.78
CA LEU A 504 -21.28 5.07 23.17
C LEU A 504 -21.18 5.38 24.67
N ALA A 505 -22.15 6.11 25.23
CA ALA A 505 -22.20 6.40 26.66
C ALA A 505 -22.24 5.11 27.50
N LYS A 506 -23.09 4.15 27.11
CA LYS A 506 -23.15 2.83 27.75
C LYS A 506 -21.83 2.07 27.62
N ARG A 507 -21.26 2.01 26.42
CA ARG A 507 -20.02 1.28 26.12
C ARG A 507 -18.84 1.84 26.91
N TRP A 508 -18.64 3.15 26.90
CA TRP A 508 -17.52 3.78 27.60
C TRP A 508 -17.67 3.73 29.11
N ASN A 509 -18.90 3.73 29.64
CA ASN A 509 -19.18 3.60 31.07
C ASN A 509 -19.37 2.13 31.54
N LYS A 510 -18.77 1.15 30.85
CA LYS A 510 -18.89 -0.28 31.20
C LYS A 510 -18.63 -0.59 32.68
N GLY A 511 -17.67 0.10 33.32
CA GLY A 511 -17.38 -0.10 34.74
C GLY A 511 -18.03 0.90 35.70
N GLY A 512 -18.95 1.75 35.23
CA GLY A 512 -19.67 2.70 36.08
C GLY A 512 -18.83 3.86 36.62
N LYS A 513 -17.64 4.11 36.05
CA LYS A 513 -16.67 5.10 36.57
C LYS A 513 -16.75 6.47 35.88
N ILE A 514 -17.57 6.64 34.84
CA ILE A 514 -17.71 7.92 34.15
C ILE A 514 -18.69 8.81 34.93
N PRO A 515 -18.28 10.03 35.36
CA PRO A 515 -19.15 10.94 36.10
C PRO A 515 -20.46 11.27 35.35
N PRO A 516 -21.60 11.44 36.04
CA PRO A 516 -22.89 11.73 35.40
C PRO A 516 -22.84 12.96 34.48
N ALA A 517 -22.18 14.04 34.90
CA ALA A 517 -22.04 15.26 34.10
C ALA A 517 -21.33 15.00 32.75
N LEU A 518 -20.33 14.11 32.73
CA LEU A 518 -19.63 13.73 31.50
C LEU A 518 -20.50 12.79 30.63
N GLN A 519 -21.30 11.91 31.23
CA GLN A 519 -22.28 11.11 30.49
C GLN A 519 -23.35 11.97 29.80
N GLU A 520 -23.86 12.99 30.50
CA GLU A 520 -24.78 13.96 29.90
C GLU A 520 -24.14 14.73 28.74
N GLN A 521 -22.85 15.08 28.86
CA GLN A 521 -22.11 15.71 27.77
C GLN A 521 -22.00 14.76 26.56
N ILE A 522 -21.66 13.49 26.76
CA ILE A 522 -21.58 12.49 25.68
C ILE A 522 -22.93 12.37 24.95
N LEU A 523 -24.04 12.29 25.69
CA LEU A 523 -25.38 12.17 25.12
C LEU A 523 -25.79 13.36 24.24
N LYS A 524 -25.24 14.55 24.49
CA LYS A 524 -25.51 15.77 23.71
C LYS A 524 -24.62 15.90 22.47
N GLN A 525 -23.54 15.13 22.35
CA GLN A 525 -22.66 15.20 21.19
C GLN A 525 -23.29 14.49 19.99
N PRO A 526 -23.50 15.16 18.85
CA PRO A 526 -23.98 14.48 17.65
C PRO A 526 -22.91 13.51 17.14
N SER A 527 -23.32 12.28 16.84
CA SER A 527 -22.47 11.26 16.22
C SER A 527 -23.30 10.47 15.23
N ASN A 528 -22.79 10.33 14.01
CA ASN A 528 -23.37 9.48 12.96
C ASN A 528 -22.34 8.55 12.29
N ALA A 529 -21.06 8.69 12.67
CA ALA A 529 -19.91 7.91 12.20
C ALA A 529 -19.74 7.77 10.67
N VAL A 530 -20.38 8.63 9.87
CA VAL A 530 -20.20 8.63 8.42
C VAL A 530 -18.75 8.97 8.10
N GLY A 531 -18.10 8.14 7.29
CA GLY A 531 -16.68 8.25 6.94
C GLY A 531 -15.72 7.64 7.97
N TRP A 532 -16.20 7.15 9.11
CA TRP A 532 -15.35 6.39 10.03
C TRP A 532 -14.93 5.08 9.39
N ALA A 533 -13.70 4.66 9.67
CA ALA A 533 -13.13 3.47 9.11
C ALA A 533 -12.33 2.67 10.14
N LYS A 534 -12.28 1.35 9.97
CA LYS A 534 -11.46 0.46 10.78
C LYS A 534 -10.74 -0.52 9.87
N THR A 535 -9.42 -0.56 10.02
CA THR A 535 -8.54 -1.49 9.33
C THR A 535 -8.20 -2.70 10.21
N HIS A 536 -8.29 -3.90 9.64
CA HIS A 536 -7.85 -5.17 10.19
C HIS A 536 -6.75 -5.76 9.32
N GLN A 537 -5.82 -6.47 9.97
CA GLN A 537 -4.75 -7.23 9.32
C GLN A 537 -4.91 -8.70 9.66
N PHE A 538 -5.08 -9.52 8.63
CA PHE A 538 -5.20 -10.97 8.77
C PHE A 538 -4.58 -11.67 7.55
N LEU A 539 -4.47 -12.99 7.59
CA LEU A 539 -4.07 -13.79 6.45
C LEU A 539 -4.94 -15.02 6.31
N PHE A 540 -5.06 -15.53 5.07
CA PHE A 540 -5.52 -16.88 4.78
C PHE A 540 -4.35 -17.70 4.23
N ARG A 541 -4.23 -18.97 4.65
CA ARG A 541 -3.20 -19.89 4.17
C ARG A 541 -3.79 -21.29 3.98
N PRO A 542 -3.73 -21.91 2.78
CA PRO A 542 -3.91 -23.34 2.66
C PRO A 542 -2.80 -24.06 3.44
N VAL A 543 -3.16 -25.13 4.13
CA VAL A 543 -2.22 -25.97 4.88
C VAL A 543 -2.35 -27.42 4.44
N PRO A 544 -1.24 -28.16 4.30
CA PRO A 544 -1.29 -29.59 4.03
C PRO A 544 -1.91 -30.35 5.21
N SER A 545 -2.38 -31.57 4.95
CA SER A 545 -2.92 -32.45 6.01
C SER A 545 -1.87 -32.83 7.06
N SER A 546 -0.58 -32.77 6.70
CA SER A 546 0.55 -33.00 7.59
C SER A 546 0.94 -31.79 8.45
N ALA A 547 0.40 -30.59 8.19
CA ALA A 547 0.78 -29.39 8.92
C ALA A 547 0.42 -29.53 10.41
N THR A 548 1.36 -29.15 11.27
CA THR A 548 1.18 -29.21 12.73
C THR A 548 0.55 -27.91 13.26
N ALA A 549 -0.02 -28.00 14.46
CA ALA A 549 -0.53 -26.80 15.14
C ALA A 549 0.60 -25.80 15.45
N ASP A 550 1.81 -26.29 15.76
CA ASP A 550 2.98 -25.45 16.06
C ASP A 550 3.46 -24.66 14.83
N GLU A 551 3.42 -25.27 13.63
CA GLU A 551 3.75 -24.58 12.38
C GLU A 551 2.77 -23.44 12.08
N MET A 552 1.47 -23.68 12.29
CA MET A 552 0.42 -22.67 12.14
C MET A 552 0.54 -21.58 13.20
N ALA A 553 0.76 -21.95 14.46
CA ALA A 553 0.98 -21.02 15.56
C ALA A 553 2.21 -20.14 15.32
N ARG A 554 3.32 -20.71 14.83
CA ARG A 554 4.54 -19.98 14.48
C ARG A 554 4.28 -18.98 13.36
N LEU A 555 3.55 -19.36 12.30
CA LEU A 555 3.16 -18.40 11.25
C LEU A 555 2.29 -17.28 11.82
N SER A 556 1.28 -17.60 12.65
CA SER A 556 0.45 -16.60 13.30
C SER A 556 1.27 -15.65 14.16
N ARG A 557 2.27 -16.16 14.90
CA ARG A 557 3.18 -15.36 15.72
C ARG A 557 3.97 -14.38 14.86
N LEU A 558 4.55 -14.84 13.75
CA LEU A 558 5.30 -14.00 12.80
C LEU A 558 4.39 -13.02 12.04
N HIS A 559 3.10 -13.31 11.91
CA HIS A 559 2.12 -12.38 11.37
C HIS A 559 1.70 -11.32 12.40
N SER A 560 1.41 -11.71 13.64
CA SER A 560 0.98 -10.78 14.70
C SER A 560 2.13 -9.91 15.23
N THR A 561 3.34 -10.45 15.27
CA THR A 561 4.57 -9.74 15.64
C THR A 561 5.56 -9.88 14.49
N PRO A 562 5.53 -8.95 13.53
CA PRO A 562 6.26 -9.09 12.28
C PRO A 562 7.75 -8.91 12.50
N VAL A 563 8.54 -9.45 11.58
CA VAL A 563 9.95 -9.07 11.47
C VAL A 563 10.01 -7.62 10.98
N LEU A 564 10.58 -6.75 11.80
CA LEU A 564 10.79 -5.35 11.47
C LEU A 564 12.12 -5.19 10.76
N ALA A 565 12.10 -4.48 9.64
CA ALA A 565 13.28 -4.02 8.94
C ALA A 565 13.26 -2.49 8.94
N LEU A 566 14.30 -1.86 9.47
CA LEU A 566 14.37 -0.41 9.63
C LEU A 566 15.74 0.09 9.18
N ALA A 567 15.75 1.15 8.38
CA ALA A 567 16.99 1.85 8.09
C ALA A 567 17.59 2.42 9.39
N ASP A 568 18.92 2.48 9.45
CA ASP A 568 19.65 3.02 10.58
C ASP A 568 19.14 4.44 10.96
N PRO A 569 18.77 4.70 12.23
CA PRO A 569 18.25 6.02 12.62
C PRO A 569 19.22 7.19 12.34
N GLU A 570 20.53 6.97 12.43
CA GLU A 570 21.54 7.98 12.08
C GLU A 570 21.57 8.23 10.57
N TRP A 571 21.28 7.21 9.75
CA TRP A 571 21.06 7.40 8.32
C TRP A 571 19.84 8.27 8.06
N ILE A 572 18.70 7.92 8.68
CA ILE A 572 17.44 8.64 8.50
C ILE A 572 17.60 10.11 8.90
N HIS A 573 18.23 10.40 10.04
CA HIS A 573 18.44 11.77 10.52
C HIS A 573 19.27 12.62 9.57
N ARG A 574 20.26 12.01 8.89
CA ARG A 574 21.17 12.73 8.00
C ARG A 574 20.72 12.75 6.53
N SER A 575 19.62 12.07 6.19
CA SER A 575 19.01 12.03 4.86
C SER A 575 17.94 13.10 4.73
#